data_AF-A0A3L6EBI1-F1
#
_entry.id   AF-A0A3L6EBI1-F1
#
_cell.length_a   1.000
_cell.length_b   1.000
_cell.length_c   1.000
_cell.angle_alpha   90.00
_cell.angle_beta   90.00
_cell.angle_gamma   90.00
#
_symmetry.space_group_name_H-M   'P 1'
#
loop_
_entity.id
_entity.type
_entity.pdbx_description
1 polymer ?
#
loop_
_entity_poly.entity_id
_entity_poly.type
_entity_poly.pdbx_seq_one_letter_code
_entity_poly.pdbx_strand_id
1 'polypeptide(L)'
;MYSAGIVLMQMAIPTLRTQSGLKNFNAELRSAGYDLNRWRQSARRRPDLQILDLDSGRGWDLATKLISERGANGGGRLSAAAALRHPYFLLGGDQAAAVLSKFSLSK
;
A
#
# COMPACT_ATOMS: atom_id res chain seq x y z
N MET A 1 10.51 0.54 -4.80
CA MET A 1 9.05 0.40 -4.61
C MET A 1 8.66 -0.68 -3.63
N TYR A 2 9.24 -1.89 -3.68
CA TYR A 2 8.93 -2.95 -2.70
C TYR A 2 8.99 -2.47 -1.25
N SER A 3 10.11 -1.88 -0.82
CA SER A 3 10.25 -1.36 0.55
C SER A 3 9.21 -0.28 0.89
N ALA A 4 8.82 0.55 -0.08
CA ALA A 4 7.76 1.54 0.11
C ALA A 4 6.38 0.87 0.30
N GLY A 5 6.12 -0.23 -0.42
CA GLY A 5 4.93 -1.06 -0.20
C GLY A 5 4.93 -1.72 1.18
N ILE A 6 6.08 -2.23 1.65
CA ILE A 6 6.22 -2.76 3.01
C ILE A 6 5.94 -1.66 4.06
N VAL A 7 6.52 -0.47 3.87
CA VAL A 7 6.28 0.68 4.76
C VAL A 7 4.79 1.06 4.75
N LEU A 8 4.13 1.07 3.59
CA LEU A 8 2.68 1.30 3.49
C LEU A 8 1.89 0.28 4.30
N MET A 9 2.23 -1.01 4.21
CA MET A 9 1.61 -2.06 5.01
C MET A 9 1.86 -1.88 6.51
N GLN A 10 3.06 -1.44 6.91
CA GLN A 10 3.38 -1.15 8.31
C GLN A 10 2.67 0.10 8.85
N MET A 11 2.42 1.10 8.00
CA MET A 11 1.61 2.26 8.37
C MET A 11 0.16 1.84 8.60
N ALA A 12 -0.41 1.05 7.69
CA ALA A 12 -1.80 0.58 7.77
C ALA A 12 -2.04 -0.48 8.86
N ILE A 13 -1.05 -1.35 9.13
CA ILE A 13 -1.19 -2.48 10.04
C ILE A 13 -0.14 -2.38 11.15
N PRO A 14 -0.50 -1.87 12.34
CA PRO A 14 0.45 -1.64 13.43
C PRO A 14 1.20 -2.89 13.89
N THR A 15 0.59 -4.08 13.80
CA THR A 15 1.21 -5.35 14.20
C THR A 15 2.43 -5.72 13.36
N LEU A 16 2.53 -5.19 12.13
CA LEU A 16 3.66 -5.40 11.22
C LEU A 16 4.89 -4.53 11.54
N ARG A 17 4.78 -3.59 12.49
CA ARG A 17 5.90 -2.70 12.89
C ARG A 17 6.92 -3.41 13.78
N THR A 18 6.53 -4.52 14.40
CA THR A 18 7.43 -5.35 15.22
C THR A 18 8.35 -6.19 14.33
N GLN A 19 9.56 -6.50 14.82
CA GLN A 19 10.52 -7.32 14.07
C GLN A 19 9.96 -8.73 13.78
N SER A 20 9.26 -9.32 14.74
CA SER A 20 8.61 -10.64 14.60
C SER A 20 7.41 -10.59 13.65
N GLY A 21 6.55 -9.56 13.75
CA GLY A 21 5.42 -9.36 12.85
C GLY A 21 5.87 -9.18 11.40
N LEU A 22 6.89 -8.36 11.16
CA LEU A 22 7.46 -8.16 9.83
C LEU A 22 8.11 -9.43 9.27
N LYS A 23 8.84 -10.19 10.11
CA LYS A 23 9.46 -11.45 9.70
C LYS A 23 8.40 -12.48 9.27
N ASN A 24 7.33 -12.62 10.05
CA ASN A 24 6.23 -13.54 9.75
C ASN A 24 5.48 -13.12 8.49
N PHE A 25 5.15 -11.83 8.37
CA PHE A 25 4.49 -11.29 7.19
C PHE A 25 5.31 -11.52 5.90
N ASN A 26 6.63 -11.28 5.94
CA ASN A 26 7.48 -11.55 4.79
C ASN A 26 7.52 -13.04 4.41
N ALA A 27 7.42 -13.95 5.37
CA ALA A 27 7.34 -15.39 5.10
C ALA A 27 5.99 -15.77 4.48
N GLU A 28 4.89 -15.27 5.03
CA GLU A 28 3.54 -15.48 4.50
C GLU A 28 3.39 -14.90 3.09
N LEU A 29 3.91 -13.70 2.85
CA LEU A 29 3.87 -13.04 1.55
C LEU A 29 4.66 -13.82 0.48
N ARG A 30 5.82 -14.40 0.84
CA ARG A 30 6.56 -15.31 -0.04
C ARG A 30 5.74 -16.55 -0.38
N SER A 31 5.07 -17.14 0.61
CA SER A 31 4.19 -18.31 0.38
C SER A 31 2.96 -17.97 -0.48
N ALA A 32 2.50 -16.71 -0.44
CA ALA A 32 1.43 -16.19 -1.26
C ALA A 32 1.89 -15.77 -2.67
N GLY A 33 3.17 -15.93 -3.02
CA GLY A 33 3.72 -15.52 -4.32
C GLY A 33 3.73 -14.00 -4.52
N TYR A 34 3.96 -13.23 -3.45
CA TYR A 34 3.94 -11.76 -3.45
C TYR A 34 2.60 -11.13 -3.87
N ASP A 35 1.51 -11.89 -3.79
CA ASP A 35 0.14 -11.42 -3.98
C ASP A 35 -0.52 -11.11 -2.62
N LEU A 36 -0.77 -9.82 -2.37
CA LEU A 36 -1.39 -9.35 -1.13
C LEU A 36 -2.84 -9.80 -0.98
N ASN A 37 -3.58 -10.01 -2.08
CA ASN A 37 -4.95 -10.48 -2.02
C ASN A 37 -5.01 -11.95 -1.59
N ARG A 38 -4.07 -12.76 -2.10
CA ARG A 38 -3.89 -14.14 -1.62
C ARG A 38 -3.43 -14.17 -0.17
N TRP A 39 -2.49 -13.30 0.20
CA TRP A 39 -2.05 -13.18 1.59
C TRP A 39 -3.23 -12.89 2.52
N ARG A 40 -4.08 -11.90 2.20
CA ARG A 40 -5.30 -11.55 2.98
C ARG A 40 -6.21 -12.75 3.25
N GLN A 41 -6.35 -13.66 2.29
CA GLN A 41 -7.18 -14.87 2.44
C GLN A 41 -6.50 -15.92 3.32
N SER A 42 -5.17 -16.03 3.25
CA SER A 42 -4.37 -17.01 3.98
C SER A 42 -3.94 -16.59 5.39
N ALA A 43 -4.02 -15.30 5.71
CA ALA A 43 -3.51 -14.73 6.95
C ALA A 43 -4.24 -15.32 8.17
N ARG A 44 -3.51 -16.10 8.98
CA ARG A 44 -4.04 -16.80 10.16
C ARG A 44 -4.56 -15.85 11.23
N ARG A 45 -3.87 -14.72 11.42
CA ARG A 45 -4.33 -13.62 12.27
C ARG A 45 -4.86 -12.55 11.36
N ARG A 46 -6.12 -12.14 11.54
CA ARG A 46 -6.69 -11.03 10.78
C ARG A 46 -6.27 -9.72 11.42
N PRO A 47 -5.33 -8.96 10.82
CA PRO A 47 -5.06 -7.61 11.27
C PRO A 47 -6.29 -6.73 11.03
N ASP A 48 -6.30 -5.56 11.67
CA ASP A 48 -7.19 -4.48 11.23
C ASP A 48 -6.74 -4.00 9.85
N LEU A 49 -7.67 -4.05 8.89
CA LEU A 49 -7.46 -3.74 7.48
C LEU A 49 -8.32 -2.57 7.01
N GLN A 50 -9.07 -1.92 7.93
CA GLN A 50 -10.05 -0.90 7.59
C GLN A 50 -9.44 0.23 6.75
N ILE A 51 -8.25 0.71 7.11
CA ILE A 51 -7.55 1.77 6.39
C ILE A 51 -7.28 1.40 4.92
N LEU A 52 -6.95 0.15 4.63
CA LEU A 52 -6.68 -0.31 3.26
C LEU A 52 -7.98 -0.55 2.47
N ASP A 53 -9.07 -0.88 3.16
CA ASP A 53 -10.40 -1.10 2.58
C ASP A 53 -11.15 0.20 2.26
N LEU A 54 -10.72 1.35 2.80
CA LEU A 54 -11.25 2.68 2.47
C LEU A 54 -11.18 2.98 0.96
N ASP A 55 -12.04 3.89 0.52
CA ASP A 55 -12.11 4.40 -0.86
C ASP A 55 -12.22 3.29 -1.92
N SER A 56 -12.99 2.25 -1.64
CA SER A 56 -13.16 1.06 -2.50
C SER A 56 -11.88 0.21 -2.63
N GLY A 57 -11.08 0.12 -1.57
CA GLY A 57 -9.88 -0.73 -1.56
C GLY A 57 -8.69 -0.17 -2.35
N ARG A 58 -8.63 1.15 -2.59
CA ARG A 58 -7.51 1.77 -3.34
C ARG A 58 -6.17 1.59 -2.65
N GLY A 59 -6.16 1.51 -1.31
CA GLY A 59 -4.95 1.22 -0.53
C GLY A 59 -4.40 -0.16 -0.86
N TRP A 60 -5.27 -1.16 -0.98
CA TRP A 60 -4.90 -2.51 -1.41
C TRP A 60 -4.37 -2.55 -2.84
N ASP A 61 -5.02 -1.85 -3.76
CA ASP A 61 -4.59 -1.82 -5.16
C ASP A 61 -3.18 -1.23 -5.30
N LEU A 62 -2.92 -0.11 -4.61
CA LEU A 62 -1.58 0.49 -4.58
C LEU A 62 -0.56 -0.46 -3.93
N ALA A 63 -0.87 -1.00 -2.74
CA ALA A 63 0.05 -1.86 -2.00
C ALA A 63 0.43 -3.10 -2.81
N THR A 64 -0.55 -3.73 -3.48
CA THR A 64 -0.34 -4.92 -4.32
C THR A 64 0.62 -4.62 -5.46
N LYS A 65 0.41 -3.51 -6.17
CA LYS A 65 1.25 -3.07 -7.29
C LYS A 65 2.66 -2.60 -6.87
N LEU A 66 2.86 -2.23 -5.60
CA LEU A 66 4.17 -1.88 -5.05
C LEU A 66 4.97 -3.09 -4.59
N ILE A 67 4.29 -4.12 -4.09
CA ILE A 67 4.89 -5.31 -3.46
C ILE A 67 5.05 -6.47 -4.46
N SER A 68 4.22 -6.52 -5.51
CA SER A 68 4.25 -7.55 -6.54
C SER A 68 5.66 -7.86 -7.03
N GLU A 69 5.93 -9.15 -7.26
CA GLU A 69 7.19 -9.59 -7.84
C GLU A 69 7.43 -8.92 -9.20
N ARG A 70 8.69 -8.60 -9.49
CA ARG A 70 9.05 -8.06 -10.79
C ARG A 70 9.17 -9.25 -11.74
N GLY A 71 8.24 -9.37 -12.68
CA GLY A 71 8.26 -10.43 -13.66
C GLY A 71 9.53 -10.39 -14.53
N ALA A 72 9.86 -11.51 -15.19
CA ALA A 72 11.07 -11.67 -16.00
C ALA A 72 11.26 -10.56 -17.06
N ASN A 73 10.17 -9.97 -17.56
CA ASN A 73 10.18 -8.89 -18.54
C ASN A 73 10.13 -7.48 -17.91
N GLY A 74 10.40 -7.35 -16.61
CA GLY A 74 10.32 -6.08 -15.88
C GLY A 74 8.89 -5.59 -15.59
N GLY A 75 7.86 -6.39 -15.89
CA GLY A 75 6.46 -6.11 -15.57
C GLY A 75 6.10 -6.37 -14.11
N GLY A 76 4.91 -5.94 -13.67
CA GLY A 76 4.36 -6.23 -12.34
C GLY A 76 4.48 -5.06 -11.36
N ARG A 77 5.72 -4.70 -10.96
CA ARG A 77 5.94 -3.66 -9.94
C ARG A 77 5.94 -2.24 -10.53
N LEU A 78 5.13 -1.34 -9.95
CA LEU A 78 5.11 0.07 -10.33
C LEU A 78 6.47 0.74 -10.12
N SER A 79 6.77 1.73 -10.96
CA SER A 79 7.82 2.72 -10.68
C SER A 79 7.32 3.78 -9.70
N ALA A 80 8.22 4.58 -9.13
CA ALA A 80 7.83 5.67 -8.22
C ALA A 80 6.91 6.69 -8.91
N ALA A 81 7.26 7.11 -10.14
CA ALA A 81 6.46 8.03 -10.92
C ALA A 81 5.06 7.47 -11.26
N ALA A 82 4.97 6.17 -11.58
CA ALA A 82 3.70 5.53 -11.85
C ALA A 82 2.85 5.36 -10.57
N ALA A 83 3.49 5.10 -9.43
CA ALA A 83 2.81 5.02 -8.13
C ALA A 83 2.19 6.37 -7.73
N LEU A 84 2.87 7.50 -7.94
CA LEU A 84 2.32 8.83 -7.63
C LEU A 84 1.10 9.20 -8.47
N ARG A 85 0.96 8.62 -9.67
CA ARG A 85 -0.21 8.80 -10.54
C ARG A 85 -1.38 7.89 -10.16
N HIS A 86 -1.24 7.06 -9.12
CA HIS A 86 -2.27 6.13 -8.71
C HIS A 86 -3.47 6.87 -8.09
N PRO A 87 -4.73 6.42 -8.33
CA PRO A 87 -5.93 7.03 -7.74
C PRO A 87 -5.97 7.11 -6.21
N TYR A 88 -5.09 6.36 -5.53
CA TYR A 88 -4.88 6.45 -4.09
C TYR A 88 -4.39 7.85 -3.67
N PHE A 89 -3.53 8.48 -4.47
CA PHE A 89 -3.01 9.82 -4.19
C PHE A 89 -3.89 10.95 -4.74
N LEU A 90 -4.75 10.66 -5.71
CA LEU A 90 -5.57 11.67 -6.39
C LEU A 90 -6.77 12.15 -5.55
N LEU A 91 -7.33 11.30 -4.68
CA LEU A 91 -8.39 11.71 -3.74
C LEU A 91 -7.88 12.67 -2.66
N GLY A 92 -6.61 12.53 -2.25
CA GLY A 92 -5.94 13.49 -1.37
C GLY A 92 -5.46 14.74 -2.11
N GLY A 93 -5.26 14.66 -3.43
CA GLY A 93 -4.85 15.79 -4.27
C GLY A 93 -5.88 16.91 -4.30
N ASP A 94 -7.17 16.59 -4.42
CA ASP A 94 -8.24 17.60 -4.38
C ASP A 94 -8.43 18.18 -2.98
N GLN A 95 -8.30 17.37 -1.92
CA GLN A 95 -8.38 17.85 -0.54
C GLN A 95 -7.15 18.69 -0.16
N ALA A 96 -5.96 18.28 -0.58
CA ALA A 96 -4.72 19.04 -0.37
C ALA A 96 -4.70 20.31 -1.22
N ALA A 97 -5.15 20.27 -2.48
CA ALA A 97 -5.32 21.45 -3.31
C ALA A 97 -6.40 22.39 -2.73
N ALA A 98 -7.50 21.85 -2.19
CA ALA A 98 -8.53 22.64 -1.52
C ALA A 98 -8.05 23.23 -0.17
N VAL A 99 -7.14 22.57 0.54
CA VAL A 99 -6.50 23.11 1.74
C VAL A 99 -5.47 24.17 1.37
N LEU A 100 -4.62 23.91 0.37
CA LEU A 100 -3.63 24.87 -0.13
C LEU A 100 -4.27 26.12 -0.75
N SER A 101 -5.41 25.97 -1.44
CA SER A 101 -6.17 27.12 -1.96
C SER A 101 -6.74 27.99 -0.85
N LYS A 102 -7.18 27.40 0.26
CA LYS A 102 -7.61 28.14 1.47
C LYS A 102 -6.47 28.94 2.11
N PHE A 103 -5.23 28.44 2.07
CA PHE A 103 -4.06 29.20 2.53
C PHE A 103 -3.66 30.33 1.56
N SER A 104 -3.89 30.17 0.26
CA SER A 104 -3.58 31.19 -0.76
C SER A 104 -4.53 32.38 -0.77
N LEU A 105 -5.74 32.25 -0.21
CA LEU A 105 -6.78 33.29 -0.21
C LEU A 105 -6.70 34.25 0.98
N SER A 106 -5.72 34.08 1.88
CA SER A 106 -5.57 34.91 3.09
C SER A 106 -4.57 36.06 2.93
N LYS A 107 -4.55 36.73 1.77
CA LYS A 107 -3.75 37.95 1.55
C LYS A 107 -4.61 39.13 1.17
#